data_AF-A0A5P9CSB3-F1
#
_entry.id   AF-A0A5P9CSB3-F1
#
_cell.length_a   1.000
_cell.length_b   1.000
_cell.length_c   1.000
_cell.angle_alpha   90.00
_cell.angle_beta   90.00
_cell.angle_gamma   90.00
#
_symmetry.space_group_name_H-M   'P 1'
#
loop_
_entity.id
_entity.type
_entity.pdbx_description
1 polymer ?
#
loop_
_entity_poly.entity_id
_entity_poly.type
_entity_poly.pdbx_seq_one_letter_code
_entity_poly.pdbx_strand_id
1 'polypeptide(L)'
;MELDEALDASFGGRWLIGEGDAAREISCRYFFRKGKHIIRSTSLTELEKGTTCQQIATGRSFEVVDSQQVSATRYEQTLQVKGKSGVELSQWS
;
A
#
# COMPACT_ATOMS: atom_id res chain seq x y z
N MET A 1 15.23 14.56 -13.06
CA MET A 1 14.69 13.23 -12.73
C MET A 1 14.67 13.17 -11.21
N GLU A 2 13.63 13.71 -10.57
CA GLU A 2 13.68 14.07 -9.12
C GLU A 2 12.35 13.85 -8.38
N LEU A 3 11.41 13.06 -8.94
CA LEU A 3 10.10 12.84 -8.29
C LEU A 3 9.94 11.48 -7.60
N ASP A 4 10.91 10.57 -7.76
CA ASP A 4 10.81 9.19 -7.22
C ASP A 4 11.49 9.02 -5.86
N GLU A 5 12.45 9.87 -5.48
CA GLU A 5 13.18 9.74 -4.20
C GLU A 5 12.45 10.37 -3.01
N ALA A 6 11.45 11.23 -3.23
CA ALA A 6 10.68 11.83 -2.14
C ALA A 6 9.69 10.85 -1.47
N LEU A 7 9.52 9.63 -2.00
CA LEU A 7 8.69 8.57 -1.42
C LEU A 7 9.43 7.69 -0.42
N ASP A 8 10.75 7.90 -0.22
CA ASP A 8 11.60 7.11 0.69
C ASP A 8 11.54 7.56 2.16
N ALA A 9 10.81 8.63 2.45
CA ALA A 9 10.59 9.00 3.83
C ALA A 9 9.49 8.08 4.42
N SER A 10 9.86 7.36 5.47
CA SER A 10 8.99 6.60 6.36
C SER A 10 7.88 7.50 6.94
N PHE A 11 6.89 7.87 6.12
CA PHE A 11 5.77 8.66 6.55
C PHE A 11 4.72 7.68 7.08
N GLY A 12 4.42 7.82 8.38
CA GLY A 12 3.12 7.41 8.88
C GLY A 12 2.07 8.18 8.09
N GLY A 13 1.23 7.47 7.36
CA GLY A 13 0.13 8.03 6.60
C GLY A 13 -1.18 7.41 7.04
N ARG A 14 -2.29 8.10 6.76
CA ARG A 14 -3.62 7.51 6.92
C ARG A 14 -3.98 6.77 5.63
N TRP A 15 -4.44 5.55 5.78
CA TRP A 15 -4.80 4.65 4.70
C TRP A 15 -6.23 4.19 4.90
N LEU A 16 -6.99 4.14 3.82
CA LEU A 16 -8.29 3.49 3.79
C LEU A 16 -8.08 2.05 3.32
N ILE A 17 -8.39 1.08 4.17
CA ILE A 17 -8.17 -0.35 3.91
C ILE A 17 -9.53 -1.03 3.75
N GLY A 18 -9.74 -1.75 2.64
CA GLY A 18 -11.03 -2.35 2.26
C GLY A 18 -11.84 -1.46 1.30
N GLU A 19 -13.06 -1.90 0.98
CA GLU A 19 -13.98 -1.21 0.07
C GLU A 19 -15.40 -1.12 0.68
N GLY A 20 -16.16 -0.10 0.29
CA GLY A 20 -17.53 0.13 0.78
C GLY A 20 -17.60 0.41 2.29
N ASP A 21 -18.70 0.01 2.92
CA ASP A 21 -18.96 0.23 4.36
C ASP A 21 -18.00 -0.52 5.30
N ALA A 22 -17.25 -1.49 4.78
CA ALA A 22 -16.23 -2.22 5.54
C ALA A 22 -14.86 -1.53 5.52
N ALA A 23 -14.71 -0.45 4.76
CA ALA A 23 -13.44 0.27 4.64
C ALA A 23 -13.08 0.98 5.96
N ARG A 24 -11.83 0.82 6.40
CA ARG A 24 -11.36 1.37 7.68
C ARG A 24 -10.18 2.30 7.46
N GLU A 25 -10.22 3.46 8.11
CA GLU A 25 -9.07 4.36 8.18
C GLU A 25 -8.07 3.83 9.21
N ILE A 26 -6.85 3.51 8.76
CA ILE A 26 -5.77 2.98 9.58
C ILE A 26 -4.52 3.82 9.35
N SER A 27 -3.84 4.17 10.45
CA SER A 27 -2.52 4.78 10.37
C SER A 27 -1.48 3.71 10.07
N CYS A 28 -0.88 3.77 8.89
CA CYS A 28 0.13 2.82 8.42
C CYS A 28 1.43 3.54 8.09
N ARG A 29 2.56 2.92 8.42
CA ARG A 29 3.85 3.32 7.87
C ARG A 29 4.01 2.69 6.51
N TYR A 30 4.40 3.50 5.54
CA TYR A 30 4.69 3.06 4.18
C TYR A 30 6.19 2.95 3.95
N PHE A 31 6.60 1.95 3.17
CA PHE A 31 7.96 1.71 2.75
C PHE A 31 7.98 1.32 1.28
N PHE A 32 8.95 1.82 0.52
CA PHE A 32 9.30 1.26 -0.77
C PHE A 32 10.67 0.59 -0.64
N ARG A 33 10.73 -0.74 -0.72
CA ARG A 33 12.01 -1.47 -0.57
C ARG A 33 12.13 -2.55 -1.63
N LYS A 34 13.27 -2.62 -2.30
CA LYS A 34 13.57 -3.63 -3.33
C LYS A 34 12.48 -3.73 -4.41
N GLY A 35 11.94 -2.58 -4.86
CA GLY A 35 10.87 -2.53 -5.87
C GLY A 35 9.47 -2.92 -5.37
N LYS A 36 9.28 -3.08 -4.05
CA LYS A 36 7.98 -3.46 -3.45
C LYS A 36 7.43 -2.34 -2.58
N HIS A 37 6.14 -2.05 -2.75
CA HIS A 37 5.38 -1.18 -1.85
C HIS A 37 4.96 -1.98 -0.62
N ILE A 38 5.17 -1.45 0.57
CA ILE A 38 4.86 -2.17 1.81
C ILE A 38 4.19 -1.21 2.79
N ILE A 39 3.10 -1.65 3.41
CA ILE A 39 2.52 -0.96 4.56
C ILE A 39 2.58 -1.81 5.82
N ARG A 40 2.73 -1.14 6.97
CA ARG A 40 2.76 -1.77 8.29
C ARG A 40 2.04 -0.92 9.31
N SER A 41 1.24 -1.55 10.16
CA SER A 41 0.61 -0.92 11.31
C SER A 41 0.47 -1.93 12.44
N THR A 42 0.40 -1.45 13.68
CA THR A 42 0.01 -2.27 14.84
C THR A 42 -1.48 -2.58 14.84
N SER A 43 -2.28 -1.83 14.08
CA SER A 43 -3.71 -2.04 13.91
C SER A 43 -4.05 -2.82 12.63
N LEU A 44 -3.03 -3.25 11.87
CA LEU A 44 -3.19 -4.12 10.73
C LEU A 44 -2.96 -5.57 11.14
N THR A 45 -3.97 -6.40 10.90
CA THR A 45 -3.85 -7.85 10.87
C THR A 45 -3.43 -8.31 9.47
N GLU A 46 -3.35 -9.63 9.27
CA GLU A 46 -3.31 -10.21 7.93
C GLU A 46 -4.42 -9.59 7.06
N LEU A 47 -4.08 -9.22 5.82
CA LEU A 47 -5.03 -8.74 4.83
C LEU A 47 -5.07 -9.76 3.68
N GLU A 48 -6.26 -10.04 3.18
CA GLU A 48 -6.42 -10.95 2.06
C GLU A 48 -5.84 -10.32 0.78
N LYS A 49 -5.27 -11.18 -0.07
CA LYS A 49 -4.82 -10.77 -1.41
C LYS A 49 -6.00 -10.17 -2.20
N GLY A 50 -5.76 -9.04 -2.86
CA GLY A 50 -6.76 -8.26 -3.56
C GLY A 50 -7.42 -7.18 -2.70
N THR A 51 -7.19 -7.15 -1.38
CA THR A 51 -7.70 -6.09 -0.51
C THR A 51 -7.22 -4.72 -1.02
N THR A 52 -8.17 -3.84 -1.34
CA THR A 52 -7.86 -2.48 -1.78
C THR A 52 -7.33 -1.64 -0.60
N CYS A 53 -6.23 -0.94 -0.84
CA CYS A 53 -5.62 -0.02 0.11
C CYS A 53 -5.43 1.34 -0.56
N GLN A 54 -6.07 2.40 -0.06
CA GLN A 54 -5.92 3.73 -0.61
C GLN A 54 -5.12 4.62 0.35
N GLN A 55 -4.07 5.25 -0.17
CA GLN A 55 -3.33 6.26 0.57
C GLN A 55 -4.13 7.58 0.54
N ILE A 56 -4.66 8.02 1.68
CA ILE A 56 -5.58 9.17 1.74
C ILE A 56 -4.89 10.46 1.29
N ALA A 57 -3.64 10.67 1.69
CA ALA A 57 -2.90 11.91 1.39
C ALA A 57 -2.68 12.14 -0.12
N THR A 58 -2.51 11.07 -0.90
CA THR A 58 -2.21 11.16 -2.34
C THR A 58 -3.38 10.71 -3.22
N GLY A 59 -4.41 10.11 -2.61
CA GLY A 59 -5.52 9.46 -3.30
C GLY A 59 -5.12 8.19 -4.08
N ARG A 60 -3.85 7.75 -4.01
CA ARG A 60 -3.35 6.60 -4.77
C ARG A 60 -3.95 5.29 -4.23
N SER A 61 -4.42 4.46 -5.14
CA SER A 61 -4.98 3.15 -4.82
C SER A 61 -3.98 2.03 -5.09
N PHE A 62 -3.97 1.08 -4.18
CA PHE A 62 -3.13 -0.10 -4.20
C PHE A 62 -3.98 -1.33 -3.93
N GLU A 63 -3.46 -2.50 -4.26
CA GLU A 63 -4.02 -3.79 -3.88
C GLU A 63 -2.98 -4.58 -3.09
N VAL A 64 -3.42 -5.34 -2.08
CA VAL A 64 -2.55 -6.28 -1.36
C VAL A 64 -2.23 -7.45 -2.27
N VAL A 65 -0.95 -7.73 -2.48
CA VAL A 65 -0.52 -8.91 -3.26
C VAL A 65 0.00 -10.03 -2.37
N ASP A 66 0.46 -9.69 -1.16
CA ASP A 66 1.01 -10.62 -0.18
C ASP A 66 0.90 -10.02 1.23
N SER A 67 0.67 -10.88 2.22
CA SER A 67 0.61 -10.52 3.63
C SER A 67 1.54 -11.44 4.41
N GLN A 68 2.50 -10.86 5.15
CA GLN A 68 3.46 -11.64 5.91
C GLN A 68 3.50 -11.21 7.36
N GLN A 69 3.34 -12.16 8.28
CA GLN A 69 3.61 -11.91 9.69
C GLN A 69 5.12 -11.81 9.93
N VAL A 70 5.60 -10.64 10.37
CA VAL A 70 7.03 -10.39 10.66
C VAL A 70 7.36 -10.43 12.15
N SER A 71 6.34 -10.43 13.00
CA SER A 71 6.46 -10.68 14.45
C SER A 71 5.09 -11.07 15.01
N ALA A 72 5.04 -11.56 16.25
CA ALA A 72 3.80 -12.00 16.91
C ALA A 72 2.65 -10.98 16.87
N THR A 73 2.95 -9.68 16.74
CA THR A 73 1.95 -8.59 16.74
C THR A 73 1.99 -7.72 15.49
N ARG A 74 2.74 -8.10 14.44
CA ARG A 74 2.88 -7.24 13.25
C ARG A 74 2.88 -8.02 11.95
N TYR A 75 2.10 -7.50 11.02
CA TYR A 75 2.08 -7.92 9.62
C TYR A 75 2.67 -6.84 8.73
N GLU A 76 3.41 -7.25 7.70
CA GLU A 76 3.80 -6.43 6.57
C GLU A 76 2.92 -6.80 5.38
N GLN A 77 2.27 -5.80 4.80
CA GLN A 77 1.42 -5.97 3.63
C GLN A 77 2.19 -5.50 2.41
N THR A 78 2.50 -6.41 1.49
CA THR A 78 3.07 -6.04 0.21
C THR A 78 1.94 -5.60 -0.72
N LEU A 79 2.10 -4.43 -1.32
CA LEU A 79 1.13 -3.80 -2.17
C LEU A 79 1.63 -3.71 -3.62
N GLN A 80 0.68 -3.68 -4.54
CA GLN A 80 0.90 -3.29 -5.93
C GLN A 80 0.02 -2.08 -6.25
N VAL A 81 0.51 -1.16 -7.09
CA VAL A 81 -0.29 -0.03 -7.56
C VAL A 81 -1.44 -0.57 -8.41
N LYS A 82 -2.68 -0.27 -8.00
CA LYS A 82 -3.86 -0.56 -8.82
C LYS A 82 -3.84 0.47 -9.94
N GLY A 83 -3.47 0.05 -11.15
CA GLY A 83 -3.39 0.95 -12.30
C GLY A 83 -4.67 1.77 -12.41
N LYS A 84 -4.55 3.07 -12.75
CA LYS A 84 -5.73 3.81 -13.19
C LYS A 84 -6.32 3.03 -14.36
N SER A 85 -7.58 2.61 -14.29
CA SER A 85 -8.30 2.16 -15.49
C SER A 85 -8.09 3.22 -16.57
N GLY A 86 -7.27 2.91 -17.57
CA GLY A 86 -6.91 3.84 -18.65
C GLY A 86 -5.41 4.16 -18.85
N VAL A 87 -4.46 3.53 -18.15
CA VAL A 87 -3.06 3.53 -18.60
C VAL A 87 -2.68 2.10 -19.00
N GLU A 88 -2.78 1.83 -20.30
CA GLU A 88 -2.08 0.71 -20.91
C GLU A 88 -0.60 0.83 -20.56
N LEU A 89 -0.04 -0.19 -19.91
CA LEU A 89 1.41 -0.38 -19.75
C LEU A 89 2.02 -0.84 -21.09
N SER A 90 1.69 -0.13 -22.17
CA SER A 90 2.28 -0.31 -23.49
C SER A 90 3.36 0.75 -23.64
N GLN A 91 4.59 0.29 -23.90
CA GLN A 91 5.79 1.08 -24.22
C GLN A 91 6.61 1.56 -23.03
N TRP A 92 7.32 0.64 -22.38
CA TRP A 92 8.77 0.78 -22.19
C TRP A 92 9.44 -0.45 -22.81
N SER A 93 9.68 -0.39 -24.13
CA SER A 93 10.71 -1.10 -24.90
C SER A 93 10.67 -0.57 -26.33
#